data_AF-A0A522C295-F1
#
_entry.id   AF-A0A522C295-F1
#
_cell.length_a   1.000
_cell.length_b   1.000
_cell.length_c   1.000
_cell.angle_alpha   90.00
_cell.angle_beta   90.00
_cell.angle_gamma   90.00
#
_symmetry.space_group_name_H-M   'P 1'
#
loop_
_entity.id
_entity.type
_entity.pdbx_description
1 polymer ?
#
loop_
_entity_poly.entity_id
_entity_poly.type
_entity_poly.pdbx_seq_one_letter_code
_entity_poly.pdbx_strand_id
1 'polypeptide(L)'
;MFRGFPSLRRAGTVLTLAVLLPLVPVPTGAQAADPVKTASRELAAVRAEVDRTARTLSEGTRRLEQQRASLGRVQRELEQARREAGAAQSRSDEARERIRTIAAAAYRSPVPDGLALALTGTPDRFVDAVVAQAGLARMQGTSTGALREATAERVRAQSAVRSVEQLSVEVTRRERAVAAQVASLQAAADASARRLSEASTRLNAAQAAARRASRARVLATCDGGVTRGAANGFLDRSALCPLDGAPGHALRADAAAAFNRMTAAALASRGSRLCVNDAYRSYAG
;
A
#
# COMPACT_ATOMS: atom_id res chain seq x y z
N MET A 1 5.33 -53.80 24.20
CA MET A 1 5.36 -53.87 22.72
C MET A 1 5.94 -52.56 22.22
N PHE A 2 7.24 -52.57 21.90
CA PHE A 2 8.02 -51.44 21.38
C PHE A 2 7.83 -51.30 19.86
N ARG A 3 7.74 -50.07 19.35
CA ARG A 3 8.06 -49.60 17.98
C ARG A 3 7.67 -48.11 17.93
N GLY A 4 8.48 -47.12 17.60
CA GLY A 4 9.83 -47.06 17.03
C GLY A 4 9.89 -45.73 16.26
N PHE A 5 10.43 -44.68 16.88
CA PHE A 5 10.67 -43.40 16.20
C PHE A 5 12.02 -43.46 15.46
N PRO A 6 12.12 -43.06 14.17
CA PRO A 6 13.39 -43.04 13.49
C PRO A 6 14.24 -41.85 13.93
N SER A 7 15.46 -42.18 14.33
CA SER A 7 16.55 -41.30 14.71
C SER A 7 17.16 -40.61 13.49
N LEU A 8 17.24 -39.28 13.54
CA LEU A 8 18.03 -38.46 12.62
C LEU A 8 19.53 -38.70 12.91
N ARG A 9 20.18 -39.45 12.02
CA ARG A 9 21.63 -39.63 11.98
C ARG A 9 22.31 -38.30 11.67
N ARG A 10 23.04 -37.74 12.64
CA ARG A 10 24.04 -36.69 12.42
C ARG A 10 25.28 -37.34 11.78
N ALA A 11 25.43 -37.18 10.47
CA ALA A 11 26.71 -37.41 9.80
C ALA A 11 27.59 -36.19 10.02
N GLY A 12 28.67 -36.37 10.78
CA GLY A 12 29.74 -35.40 10.90
C GLY A 12 30.58 -35.42 9.63
N THR A 13 30.64 -34.29 8.93
CA THR A 13 31.58 -34.06 7.84
C THR A 13 32.46 -32.91 8.28
N VAL A 14 33.69 -33.23 8.69
CA VAL A 14 34.75 -32.26 8.95
C VAL A 14 35.20 -31.72 7.60
N LEU A 15 34.70 -30.54 7.23
CA LEU A 15 35.15 -29.81 6.05
C LEU A 15 36.28 -28.88 6.47
N THR A 16 37.51 -29.23 6.11
CA THR A 16 38.70 -28.41 6.24
C THR A 16 38.58 -27.17 5.36
N LEU A 17 38.33 -26.01 5.98
CA LEU A 17 38.25 -24.72 5.31
C LEU A 17 39.67 -24.17 5.08
N ALA A 18 40.25 -24.46 3.91
CA ALA A 18 41.44 -23.78 3.44
C ALA A 18 41.07 -22.34 3.03
N VAL A 19 41.49 -21.37 3.85
CA VAL A 19 41.34 -19.94 3.58
C VAL A 19 42.32 -19.53 2.48
N LEU A 20 41.85 -19.49 1.24
CA LEU A 20 42.50 -18.80 0.13
C LEU A 20 42.07 -17.33 0.16
N LEU A 21 42.97 -16.45 0.59
CA LEU A 21 42.84 -14.99 0.43
C LEU A 21 42.77 -14.66 -1.06
N PRO A 22 41.72 -13.97 -1.56
CA PRO A 22 41.80 -13.33 -2.87
C PRO A 22 42.65 -12.06 -2.74
N LEU A 23 43.80 -12.06 -3.42
CA LEU A 23 44.54 -10.85 -3.76
C LEU A 23 43.64 -10.01 -4.68
N VAL A 24 42.96 -9.01 -4.13
CA VAL A 24 42.21 -8.02 -4.91
C VAL A 24 43.22 -7.07 -5.54
N PRO A 25 43.26 -6.91 -6.89
CA PRO A 25 44.10 -5.92 -7.53
C PRO A 25 43.59 -4.52 -7.17
N VAL A 26 44.48 -3.70 -6.61
CA VAL A 26 44.25 -2.27 -6.37
C VAL A 26 44.26 -1.57 -7.74
N PRO A 27 43.15 -0.98 -8.21
CA PRO A 27 43.15 -0.25 -9.46
C PRO A 27 43.98 1.03 -9.29
N THR A 28 45.15 1.05 -9.91
CA THR A 28 45.96 2.25 -10.13
C THR A 28 45.28 3.08 -11.22
N GLY A 29 44.83 4.30 -10.87
CA GLY A 29 44.57 5.35 -11.88
C GLY A 29 43.17 5.97 -11.95
N ALA A 30 42.17 5.51 -11.19
CA ALA A 30 40.94 6.30 -11.03
C ALA A 30 41.17 7.31 -9.90
N GLN A 31 41.13 8.61 -10.20
CA GLN A 31 40.98 9.65 -9.18
C GLN A 31 39.83 9.22 -8.27
N ALA A 32 40.13 8.78 -7.04
CA ALA A 32 39.11 8.29 -6.13
C ALA A 32 38.10 9.41 -5.93
N ALA A 33 36.93 9.26 -6.57
CA ALA A 33 35.87 10.25 -6.50
C ALA A 33 35.56 10.51 -5.03
N ASP A 34 35.52 11.79 -4.63
CA ASP A 34 35.25 12.19 -3.26
C ASP A 34 33.94 11.50 -2.79
N PRO A 35 34.02 10.58 -1.81
CA PRO A 35 32.88 9.76 -1.41
C PRO A 35 31.72 10.61 -0.88
N VAL A 36 32.00 11.80 -0.34
CA VAL A 36 30.95 12.75 0.10
C VAL A 36 30.26 13.36 -1.11
N LYS A 37 31.00 13.75 -2.15
CA LYS A 37 30.41 14.28 -3.40
C LYS A 37 29.58 13.23 -4.12
N THR A 38 30.01 11.97 -4.11
CA THR A 38 29.24 10.86 -4.70
C THR A 38 27.95 10.63 -3.93
N ALA A 39 28.01 10.46 -2.60
CA ALA A 39 26.81 10.26 -1.77
C ALA A 39 25.85 11.46 -1.80
N SER A 40 26.38 12.68 -1.93
CA SER A 40 25.58 13.90 -2.08
C SER A 40 24.84 13.94 -3.42
N ARG A 41 25.49 13.51 -4.51
CA ARG A 41 24.85 13.36 -5.83
C ARG A 41 23.77 12.27 -5.82
N GLU A 42 24.02 11.14 -5.16
CA GLU A 42 23.02 10.09 -4.97
C GLU A 42 21.79 10.61 -4.20
N LEU A 43 22.00 11.30 -3.08
CA LEU A 43 20.90 11.86 -2.30
C LEU A 43 20.10 12.89 -3.11
N ALA A 44 20.77 13.73 -3.90
CA ALA A 44 20.10 14.68 -4.78
C ALA A 44 19.26 13.96 -5.85
N ALA A 45 19.78 12.89 -6.45
CA ALA A 45 19.05 12.08 -7.41
C ALA A 45 17.81 11.40 -6.78
N VAL A 46 17.95 10.84 -5.57
CA VAL A 46 16.84 10.24 -4.83
C VAL A 46 15.79 11.28 -4.44
N ARG A 47 16.19 12.49 -4.01
CA ARG A 47 15.24 13.60 -3.76
C ARG A 47 14.45 13.96 -5.01
N ALA A 48 15.12 14.08 -6.16
CA ALA A 48 14.44 14.33 -7.44
C ALA A 48 13.51 13.19 -7.87
N GLU A 49 13.81 11.94 -7.50
CA GLU A 49 12.89 10.81 -7.68
C GLU A 49 11.68 10.92 -6.74
N VAL A 50 11.89 11.24 -5.46
CA VAL A 50 10.82 11.47 -4.48
C VAL A 50 9.88 12.59 -4.94
N ASP A 51 10.39 13.69 -5.47
CA ASP A 51 9.58 14.80 -6.01
C ASP A 51 8.75 14.38 -7.23
N ARG A 52 9.26 13.45 -8.04
CA ARG A 52 8.51 12.86 -9.16
C ARG A 52 7.43 11.92 -8.62
N THR A 53 7.75 11.06 -7.66
CA THR A 53 6.78 10.17 -7.02
C THR A 53 5.69 10.97 -6.30
N ALA A 54 6.01 12.07 -5.64
CA ALA A 54 5.04 12.95 -4.98
C ALA A 54 4.00 13.52 -5.96
N ARG A 55 4.43 13.88 -7.18
CA ARG A 55 3.52 14.29 -8.26
C ARG A 55 2.62 13.15 -8.71
N THR A 56 3.20 11.96 -8.95
CA THR A 56 2.42 10.76 -9.32
C THR A 56 1.44 10.36 -8.22
N LEU A 57 1.81 10.45 -6.94
CA LEU A 57 0.94 10.20 -5.80
C LEU A 57 -0.20 11.22 -5.74
N SER A 58 0.09 12.50 -5.99
CA SER A 58 -0.93 13.56 -6.02
C SER A 58 -1.96 13.33 -7.13
N GLU A 59 -1.51 12.97 -8.34
CA GLU A 59 -2.40 12.58 -9.43
C GLU A 59 -3.17 11.30 -9.12
N GLY A 60 -2.51 10.31 -8.51
CA GLY A 60 -3.10 9.06 -8.05
C GLY A 60 -4.23 9.29 -7.03
N THR A 61 -4.02 10.19 -6.07
CA THR A 61 -5.03 10.59 -5.07
C THR A 61 -6.23 11.26 -5.72
N ARG A 62 -6.03 12.17 -6.68
CA ARG A 62 -7.14 12.78 -7.44
C ARG A 62 -7.95 11.74 -8.20
N ARG A 63 -7.28 10.77 -8.84
CA ARG A 63 -7.96 9.64 -9.51
C ARG A 63 -8.73 8.78 -8.52
N LEU A 64 -8.16 8.51 -7.35
CA LEU A 64 -8.82 7.76 -6.28
C LEU A 64 -10.08 8.48 -5.77
N GLU A 65 -10.03 9.79 -5.58
CA GLU A 65 -11.20 10.61 -5.22
C GLU A 65 -12.29 10.53 -6.28
N GLN A 66 -11.93 10.65 -7.57
CA GLN A 66 -12.87 10.48 -8.67
C GLN A 66 -13.50 9.09 -8.70
N GLN A 67 -12.72 8.03 -8.45
CA GLN A 67 -13.22 6.66 -8.36
C GLN A 67 -14.16 6.46 -7.16
N ARG A 68 -13.82 7.00 -5.99
CA ARG A 68 -14.69 6.98 -4.80
C ARG A 68 -16.00 7.72 -5.05
N ALA A 69 -15.95 8.90 -5.68
CA ALA A 69 -17.15 9.63 -6.06
C ALA A 69 -18.01 8.82 -7.05
N SER A 70 -17.37 8.14 -8.01
CA SER A 70 -18.09 7.28 -8.94
C SER A 70 -18.65 6.01 -8.30
N LEU A 71 -17.96 5.41 -7.33
CA LEU A 71 -18.48 4.31 -6.53
C LEU A 71 -19.73 4.75 -5.75
N GLY A 72 -19.67 5.93 -5.12
CA GLY A 72 -20.82 6.50 -4.42
C GLY A 72 -22.02 6.76 -5.35
N ARG A 73 -21.79 7.11 -6.62
CA ARG A 73 -22.88 7.20 -7.63
C ARG A 73 -23.52 5.82 -7.89
N VAL A 74 -22.71 4.80 -8.17
CA VAL A 74 -23.22 3.44 -8.44
C VAL A 74 -23.89 2.82 -7.21
N GLN A 75 -23.42 3.12 -6.00
CA GLN A 75 -24.09 2.70 -4.77
C GLN A 75 -25.49 3.31 -4.63
N ARG A 76 -25.66 4.61 -4.94
CA ARG A 76 -26.99 5.24 -4.97
C ARG A 76 -27.89 4.66 -6.07
N GLU A 77 -27.34 4.37 -7.24
CA GLU A 77 -28.06 3.68 -8.32
C GLU A 77 -28.51 2.28 -7.88
N LEU A 78 -27.66 1.53 -7.18
CA LEU A 78 -28.00 0.22 -6.62
C LEU A 78 -29.13 0.32 -5.58
N GLU A 79 -29.09 1.32 -4.70
CA GLU A 79 -30.16 1.57 -3.74
C GLU A 79 -31.47 1.93 -4.41
N GLN A 80 -31.43 2.76 -5.45
CA GLN A 80 -32.61 3.09 -6.25
C GLN A 80 -33.16 1.85 -6.97
N ALA A 81 -32.30 1.07 -7.62
CA ALA A 81 -32.69 -0.18 -8.29
C ALA A 81 -33.31 -1.18 -7.31
N ARG A 82 -32.81 -1.26 -6.06
CA ARG A 82 -33.40 -2.09 -5.01
C ARG A 82 -34.82 -1.63 -4.64
N ARG A 83 -35.04 -0.32 -4.52
CA ARG A 83 -36.38 0.24 -4.27
C ARG A 83 -37.33 -0.05 -5.42
N GLU A 84 -36.88 0.13 -6.66
CA GLU A 84 -37.66 -0.15 -7.87
C GLU A 84 -37.99 -1.65 -8.00
N ALA A 85 -37.03 -2.53 -7.70
CA ALA A 85 -37.23 -3.97 -7.68
C ALA A 85 -38.27 -4.38 -6.63
N GLY A 86 -38.18 -3.82 -5.41
CA GLY A 86 -39.19 -4.06 -4.37
C GLY A 86 -40.58 -3.60 -4.79
N ALA A 87 -40.71 -2.39 -5.36
CA ALA A 87 -41.99 -1.88 -5.86
C ALA A 87 -42.55 -2.72 -7.02
N ALA A 88 -41.70 -3.20 -7.93
CA ALA A 88 -42.10 -4.07 -9.03
C ALA A 88 -42.54 -5.46 -8.54
N GLN A 89 -41.88 -6.00 -7.51
CA GLN A 89 -42.32 -7.24 -6.85
C GLN A 89 -43.70 -7.06 -6.20
N SER A 90 -43.92 -5.98 -5.44
CA SER A 90 -45.23 -5.69 -4.84
C SER A 90 -46.35 -5.59 -5.88
N ARG A 91 -46.13 -4.90 -7.01
CA ARG A 91 -47.10 -4.85 -8.12
C ARG A 91 -47.34 -6.22 -8.75
N SER A 92 -46.30 -7.03 -8.92
CA SER A 92 -46.45 -8.40 -9.42
C SER A 92 -47.26 -9.27 -8.47
N ASP A 93 -47.13 -9.09 -7.14
CA ASP A 93 -47.87 -9.87 -6.16
C ASP A 93 -49.32 -9.42 -6.06
N GLU A 94 -49.59 -8.12 -6.16
CA GLU A 94 -50.94 -7.56 -6.26
C GLU A 94 -51.66 -8.06 -7.53
N ALA A 95 -50.98 -8.08 -8.68
CA ALA A 95 -51.55 -8.60 -9.93
C ALA A 95 -51.87 -10.10 -9.83
N ARG A 96 -51.04 -10.89 -9.13
CA ARG A 96 -51.32 -12.31 -8.85
C ARG A 96 -52.55 -12.46 -7.96
N GLU A 97 -52.71 -11.62 -6.95
CA GLU A 97 -53.86 -11.67 -6.06
C GLU A 97 -55.17 -11.30 -6.76
N ARG A 98 -55.12 -10.30 -7.66
CA ARG A 98 -56.24 -9.99 -8.55
C ARG A 98 -56.64 -11.20 -9.39
N ILE A 99 -55.68 -11.90 -10.00
CA ILE A 99 -55.94 -13.12 -10.77
C ILE A 99 -56.53 -14.23 -9.90
N ARG A 100 -55.99 -14.46 -8.68
CA ARG A 100 -56.54 -15.46 -7.74
C ARG A 100 -57.98 -15.16 -7.38
N THR A 101 -58.31 -13.88 -7.17
CA THR A 101 -59.67 -13.43 -6.86
C THR A 101 -60.63 -13.70 -8.02
N ILE A 102 -60.24 -13.35 -9.26
CA ILE A 102 -61.02 -13.63 -10.47
C ILE A 102 -61.22 -15.15 -10.65
N ALA A 103 -60.15 -15.94 -10.50
CA ALA A 103 -60.22 -17.39 -10.63
C ALA A 103 -61.12 -18.03 -9.55
N ALA A 104 -61.03 -17.57 -8.31
CA ALA A 104 -61.88 -18.04 -7.21
C ALA A 104 -63.36 -17.69 -7.43
N ALA A 105 -63.65 -16.51 -7.97
CA ALA A 105 -65.02 -16.11 -8.31
C ALA A 105 -65.59 -16.98 -9.45
N ALA A 106 -64.80 -17.20 -10.51
CA ALA A 106 -65.18 -18.06 -11.64
C ALA A 106 -65.45 -19.52 -11.21
N TYR A 107 -64.69 -20.04 -10.24
CA TYR A 107 -64.88 -21.38 -9.71
C TYR A 107 -66.14 -21.52 -8.83
N ARG A 108 -66.51 -20.49 -8.05
CA ARG A 108 -67.70 -20.53 -7.17
C ARG A 108 -69.02 -20.37 -7.92
N SER A 109 -69.04 -19.69 -9.05
CA SER A 109 -70.21 -19.56 -9.91
C SER A 109 -69.90 -20.10 -11.31
N PRO A 110 -69.83 -21.45 -11.47
CA PRO A 110 -69.71 -22.04 -12.79
C PRO A 110 -70.92 -21.63 -13.61
N VAL A 111 -70.68 -20.94 -14.73
CA VAL A 111 -71.75 -20.50 -15.62
C VAL A 111 -72.39 -21.78 -16.17
N PRO A 112 -73.68 -22.04 -15.95
CA PRO A 112 -74.35 -23.17 -16.58
C PRO A 112 -74.25 -22.99 -18.11
N ASP A 113 -74.09 -24.09 -18.85
CA ASP A 113 -73.99 -24.05 -20.31
C ASP A 113 -75.20 -23.30 -20.88
N GLY A 114 -74.99 -22.02 -21.24
CA GLY A 114 -76.05 -21.13 -21.71
C GLY A 114 -76.69 -21.66 -22.99
N LEU A 115 -75.95 -22.48 -23.75
CA LEU A 115 -76.45 -23.23 -24.91
C LEU A 115 -77.44 -24.32 -24.53
N ALA A 116 -77.25 -25.02 -23.40
CA ALA A 116 -78.19 -26.03 -22.91
C ALA A 116 -79.51 -25.40 -22.41
N LEU A 117 -79.44 -24.21 -21.81
CA LEU A 117 -80.62 -23.43 -21.40
C LEU A 117 -81.33 -22.74 -22.58
N ALA A 118 -80.59 -22.30 -23.60
CA ALA A 118 -81.15 -21.64 -24.78
C ALA A 118 -81.89 -22.62 -25.71
N LEU A 119 -81.40 -23.85 -25.83
CA LEU A 119 -82.00 -24.88 -26.70
C LEU A 119 -83.27 -25.52 -26.10
N THR A 120 -83.61 -25.22 -24.84
CA THR A 120 -84.73 -25.84 -24.11
C THR A 120 -85.81 -24.85 -23.66
N GLY A 121 -85.74 -23.56 -24.04
CA GLY A 121 -86.58 -22.49 -23.47
C GLY A 121 -87.43 -21.67 -24.46
N THR A 122 -88.42 -20.97 -23.92
CA THR A 122 -89.30 -19.99 -24.59
C THR A 122 -88.54 -18.77 -25.14
N PRO A 123 -89.13 -17.95 -26.04
CA PRO A 123 -88.46 -16.79 -26.67
C PRO A 123 -87.77 -15.82 -25.69
N ASP A 124 -88.32 -15.63 -24.49
CA ASP A 124 -87.72 -14.78 -23.45
C ASP A 124 -86.38 -15.33 -22.94
N ARG A 125 -86.20 -16.66 -22.92
CA ARG A 125 -84.97 -17.33 -22.50
C ARG A 125 -83.83 -17.17 -23.50
N PHE A 126 -84.14 -16.89 -24.77
CA PHE A 126 -83.12 -16.61 -25.79
C PHE A 126 -82.43 -15.26 -25.52
N VAL A 127 -83.18 -14.23 -25.12
CA VAL A 127 -82.61 -12.93 -24.76
C VAL A 127 -81.69 -13.07 -23.54
N ASP A 128 -82.12 -13.82 -22.52
CA ASP A 128 -81.29 -14.14 -21.36
C ASP A 128 -80.00 -14.88 -21.75
N ALA A 129 -80.07 -15.81 -22.71
CA ALA A 129 -78.90 -16.54 -23.20
C ALA A 129 -77.91 -15.63 -23.97
N VAL A 130 -78.40 -14.70 -24.80
CA VAL A 130 -77.54 -13.73 -25.51
C VAL A 130 -76.87 -12.78 -24.51
N VAL A 131 -77.59 -12.31 -23.49
CA VAL A 131 -77.04 -11.49 -22.40
C VAL A 131 -75.99 -12.27 -21.61
N ALA A 132 -76.24 -13.55 -21.31
CA ALA A 132 -75.28 -14.43 -20.65
C ALA A 132 -73.99 -14.64 -21.48
N GLN A 133 -74.12 -14.79 -22.80
CA GLN A 133 -72.99 -14.97 -23.72
C GLN A 133 -72.14 -13.69 -23.84
N ALA A 134 -72.78 -12.51 -23.88
CA ALA A 134 -72.10 -11.22 -23.81
C ALA A 134 -71.39 -10.98 -22.46
N GLY A 135 -71.94 -11.53 -21.36
CA GLY A 135 -71.30 -11.56 -20.05
C GLY A 135 -70.04 -12.43 -20.04
N LEU A 136 -70.13 -13.64 -20.59
CA LEU A 136 -69.00 -14.57 -20.77
C LEU A 136 -67.87 -13.97 -21.60
N ALA A 137 -68.19 -13.38 -22.76
CA ALA A 137 -67.19 -12.73 -23.61
C ALA A 137 -66.49 -11.57 -22.90
N ARG A 138 -67.23 -10.77 -22.12
CA ARG A 138 -66.63 -9.73 -21.25
C ARG A 138 -65.70 -10.32 -20.20
N MET A 139 -66.10 -11.39 -19.51
CA MET A 139 -65.28 -12.06 -18.50
C MET A 139 -64.01 -12.69 -19.09
N GLN A 140 -64.09 -13.27 -20.30
CA GLN A 140 -62.93 -13.80 -21.02
C GLN A 140 -61.97 -12.67 -21.46
N GLY A 141 -62.50 -11.55 -21.94
CA GLY A 141 -61.73 -10.36 -22.25
C GLY A 141 -61.01 -9.78 -21.03
N THR A 142 -61.70 -9.64 -19.89
CA THR A 142 -61.09 -9.15 -18.64
C THR A 142 -60.04 -10.10 -18.10
N SER A 143 -60.27 -11.42 -18.18
CA SER A 143 -59.31 -12.43 -17.69
C SER A 143 -58.03 -12.45 -18.53
N THR A 144 -58.15 -12.39 -19.86
CA THR A 144 -56.99 -12.31 -20.76
C THR A 144 -56.21 -11.01 -20.57
N GLY A 145 -56.91 -9.89 -20.35
CA GLY A 145 -56.29 -8.61 -19.98
C GLY A 145 -55.49 -8.70 -18.67
N ALA A 146 -56.09 -9.23 -17.61
CA ALA A 146 -55.45 -9.38 -16.30
C ALA A 146 -54.20 -10.30 -16.35
N LEU A 147 -54.25 -11.39 -17.12
CA LEU A 147 -53.10 -12.28 -17.32
C LEU A 147 -51.95 -11.58 -18.05
N ARG A 148 -52.24 -10.78 -19.07
CA ARG A 148 -51.22 -9.99 -19.79
C ARG A 148 -50.58 -8.95 -18.89
N GLU A 149 -51.37 -8.24 -18.09
CA GLU A 149 -50.87 -7.26 -17.11
C GLU A 149 -49.96 -7.93 -16.07
N ALA A 150 -50.40 -9.03 -15.46
CA ALA A 150 -49.58 -9.73 -14.46
C ALA A 150 -48.30 -10.32 -15.04
N THR A 151 -48.34 -10.79 -16.29
CA THR A 151 -47.14 -11.25 -17.01
C THR A 151 -46.18 -10.10 -17.26
N ALA A 152 -46.69 -8.94 -17.69
CA ALA A 152 -45.88 -7.74 -17.88
C ALA A 152 -45.24 -7.26 -16.57
N GLU A 153 -45.98 -7.24 -15.45
CA GLU A 153 -45.43 -6.88 -14.13
C GLU A 153 -44.39 -7.89 -13.65
N ARG A 154 -44.60 -9.20 -13.88
CA ARG A 154 -43.61 -10.23 -13.54
C ARG A 154 -42.30 -10.03 -14.32
N VAL A 155 -42.37 -9.74 -15.62
CA VAL A 155 -41.19 -9.48 -16.45
C VAL A 155 -40.47 -8.22 -15.96
N ARG A 156 -41.20 -7.15 -15.64
CA ARG A 156 -40.63 -5.93 -15.03
C ARG A 156 -39.91 -6.22 -13.72
N ALA A 157 -40.55 -6.97 -12.81
CA ALA A 157 -39.94 -7.37 -11.54
C ALA A 157 -38.65 -8.19 -11.75
N GLN A 158 -38.65 -9.16 -12.66
CA GLN A 158 -37.46 -9.95 -12.98
C GLN A 158 -36.33 -9.09 -13.58
N SER A 159 -36.65 -8.14 -14.46
CA SER A 159 -35.66 -7.23 -15.04
C SER A 159 -35.05 -6.29 -13.99
N ALA A 160 -35.84 -5.83 -13.02
CA ALA A 160 -35.36 -4.99 -11.92
C ALA A 160 -34.43 -5.77 -10.98
N VAL A 161 -34.76 -7.03 -10.64
CA VAL A 161 -33.87 -7.90 -9.84
C VAL A 161 -32.53 -8.13 -10.54
N ARG A 162 -32.54 -8.44 -11.85
CA ARG A 162 -31.29 -8.59 -12.63
C ARG A 162 -30.44 -7.32 -12.63
N SER A 163 -31.08 -6.16 -12.68
CA SER A 163 -30.38 -4.87 -12.62
C SER A 163 -29.70 -4.66 -11.25
N VAL A 164 -30.36 -5.05 -10.15
CA VAL A 164 -29.77 -5.05 -8.81
C VAL A 164 -28.56 -5.99 -8.72
N GLU A 165 -28.66 -7.20 -9.27
CA GLU A 165 -27.56 -8.16 -9.30
C GLU A 165 -26.35 -7.59 -10.05
N GLN A 166 -26.57 -7.05 -11.25
CA GLN A 166 -25.51 -6.43 -12.07
C GLN A 166 -24.83 -5.26 -11.35
N LEU A 167 -25.61 -4.36 -10.77
CA LEU A 167 -25.08 -3.22 -10.00
C LEU A 167 -24.33 -3.68 -8.75
N SER A 168 -24.77 -4.74 -8.07
CA SER A 168 -24.08 -5.27 -6.89
C SER A 168 -22.69 -5.83 -7.20
N VAL A 169 -22.55 -6.50 -8.35
CA VAL A 169 -21.27 -7.00 -8.86
C VAL A 169 -20.36 -5.84 -9.24
N GLU A 170 -20.90 -4.80 -9.89
CA GLU A 170 -20.13 -3.62 -10.27
C GLU A 170 -19.63 -2.83 -9.05
N VAL A 171 -20.46 -2.65 -8.02
CA VAL A 171 -20.05 -2.05 -6.73
C VAL A 171 -18.89 -2.83 -6.13
N THR A 172 -19.02 -4.15 -6.01
CA THR A 172 -17.97 -5.01 -5.45
C THR A 172 -16.67 -4.92 -6.24
N ARG A 173 -16.76 -4.91 -7.58
CA ARG A 173 -15.60 -4.76 -8.46
C ARG A 173 -14.90 -3.42 -8.24
N ARG A 174 -15.65 -2.33 -8.13
CA ARG A 174 -15.12 -0.99 -7.90
C ARG A 174 -14.52 -0.82 -6.50
N GLU A 175 -15.13 -1.39 -5.48
CA GLU A 175 -14.57 -1.41 -4.12
C GLU A 175 -13.20 -2.08 -4.10
N ARG A 176 -13.07 -3.24 -4.76
CA ARG A 176 -11.77 -3.93 -4.92
C ARG A 176 -10.75 -3.08 -5.69
N ALA A 177 -11.18 -2.39 -6.74
CA ALA A 177 -10.31 -1.51 -7.52
C ALA A 177 -9.80 -0.32 -6.68
N VAL A 178 -10.68 0.32 -5.91
CA VAL A 178 -10.33 1.41 -4.98
C VAL A 178 -9.36 0.90 -3.91
N ALA A 179 -9.62 -0.25 -3.30
CA ALA A 179 -8.74 -0.85 -2.30
C ALA A 179 -7.35 -1.18 -2.87
N ALA A 180 -7.29 -1.78 -4.06
CA ALA A 180 -6.03 -2.08 -4.74
C ALA A 180 -5.25 -0.79 -5.07
N GLN A 181 -5.94 0.28 -5.50
CA GLN A 181 -5.29 1.55 -5.78
C GLN A 181 -4.70 2.18 -4.51
N VAL A 182 -5.45 2.19 -3.40
CA VAL A 182 -4.94 2.65 -2.09
C VAL A 182 -3.67 1.89 -1.70
N ALA A 183 -3.69 0.57 -1.77
CA ALA A 183 -2.53 -0.27 -1.45
C ALA A 183 -1.32 0.06 -2.34
N SER A 184 -1.53 0.28 -3.65
CA SER A 184 -0.46 0.64 -4.58
C SER A 184 0.18 2.00 -4.27
N LEU A 185 -0.63 2.99 -3.88
CA LEU A 185 -0.15 4.33 -3.51
C LEU A 185 0.64 4.29 -2.20
N GLN A 186 0.16 3.52 -1.22
CA GLN A 186 0.89 3.30 0.04
C GLN A 186 2.24 2.62 -0.20
N ALA A 187 2.28 1.56 -1.01
CA ALA A 187 3.53 0.87 -1.34
C ALA A 187 4.54 1.79 -2.06
N ALA A 188 4.06 2.66 -2.97
CA ALA A 188 4.92 3.63 -3.65
C ALA A 188 5.49 4.69 -2.69
N ALA A 189 4.68 5.16 -1.73
CA ALA A 189 5.11 6.08 -0.69
C ALA A 189 6.17 5.44 0.23
N ASP A 190 5.93 4.22 0.70
CA ASP A 190 6.86 3.48 1.56
C ASP A 190 8.20 3.19 0.87
N ALA A 191 8.16 2.77 -0.40
CA ALA A 191 9.36 2.54 -1.19
C ALA A 191 10.21 3.81 -1.34
N SER A 192 9.55 4.96 -1.56
CA SER A 192 10.22 6.26 -1.67
C SER A 192 10.85 6.70 -0.35
N ALA A 193 10.14 6.51 0.77
CA ALA A 193 10.65 6.81 2.11
C ALA A 193 11.89 5.96 2.45
N ARG A 194 11.87 4.66 2.13
CA ARG A 194 13.02 3.76 2.34
C ARG A 194 14.25 4.20 1.55
N ARG A 195 14.08 4.48 0.25
CA ARG A 195 15.18 4.96 -0.61
C ARG A 195 15.81 6.25 -0.08
N LEU A 196 14.99 7.20 0.37
CA LEU A 196 15.47 8.45 0.94
C LEU A 196 16.25 8.22 2.25
N SER A 197 15.75 7.35 3.11
CA SER A 197 16.41 6.98 4.37
C SER A 197 17.78 6.32 4.13
N GLU A 198 17.85 5.37 3.20
CA GLU A 198 19.09 4.70 2.82
C GLU A 198 20.11 5.70 2.24
N ALA A 199 19.69 6.57 1.33
CA ALA A 199 20.57 7.59 0.73
C ALA A 199 21.09 8.58 1.78
N SER A 200 20.23 9.02 2.70
CA SER A 200 20.61 9.88 3.83
C SER A 200 21.65 9.19 4.74
N THR A 201 21.44 7.90 5.03
CA THR A 201 22.35 7.09 5.84
C THR A 201 23.74 6.98 5.17
N ARG A 202 23.78 6.73 3.85
CA ARG A 202 25.04 6.68 3.08
C ARG A 202 25.77 8.01 3.10
N LEU A 203 25.07 9.14 2.98
CA LEU A 203 25.68 10.46 3.08
C LEU A 203 26.28 10.71 4.47
N ASN A 204 25.54 10.41 5.53
CA ASN A 204 26.04 10.56 6.90
C ASN A 204 27.28 9.69 7.15
N ALA A 205 27.27 8.45 6.66
CA ALA A 205 28.42 7.55 6.74
C ALA A 205 29.63 8.10 5.95
N ALA A 206 29.43 8.59 4.74
CA ALA A 206 30.48 9.20 3.91
C ALA A 206 31.08 10.44 4.58
N GLN A 207 30.25 11.33 5.15
CA GLN A 207 30.71 12.50 5.91
C GLN A 207 31.52 12.09 7.15
N ALA A 208 31.06 11.09 7.89
CA ALA A 208 31.78 10.59 9.05
C ALA A 208 33.12 9.95 8.67
N ALA A 209 33.18 9.22 7.54
CA ALA A 209 34.42 8.67 7.01
C ALA A 209 35.39 9.78 6.55
N ALA A 210 34.89 10.80 5.85
CA ALA A 210 35.69 11.95 5.42
C ALA A 210 36.28 12.73 6.61
N ARG A 211 35.50 12.97 7.68
CA ARG A 211 35.99 13.59 8.93
C ARG A 211 37.07 12.76 9.62
N ARG A 212 36.93 11.42 9.61
CA ARG A 212 37.97 10.52 10.16
C ARG A 212 39.24 10.56 9.32
N ALA A 213 39.12 10.54 7.99
CA ALA A 213 40.24 10.61 7.07
C ALA A 213 40.98 11.96 7.15
N SER A 214 40.26 13.08 7.24
CA SER A 214 40.87 14.41 7.40
C SER A 214 41.61 14.51 8.73
N ARG A 215 41.01 14.02 9.83
CA ARG A 215 41.68 13.94 11.14
C ARG A 215 42.94 13.10 11.08
N ALA A 216 42.87 11.90 10.50
CA ALA A 216 44.02 11.01 10.34
C ALA A 216 45.14 11.68 9.54
N ARG A 217 44.81 12.42 8.47
CA ARG A 217 45.79 13.20 7.70
C ARG A 217 46.45 14.28 8.54
N VAL A 218 45.68 15.08 9.29
CA VAL A 218 46.24 16.12 10.18
C VAL A 218 47.19 15.51 11.21
N LEU A 219 46.80 14.39 11.82
CA LEU A 219 47.65 13.69 12.81
C LEU A 219 48.91 13.09 12.18
N ALA A 220 48.86 12.64 10.93
CA ALA A 220 49.98 12.03 10.22
C ALA A 220 50.96 13.03 9.60
N THR A 221 50.52 14.26 9.31
CA THR A 221 51.32 15.30 8.61
C THR A 221 51.74 16.44 9.53
N CYS A 222 51.45 16.35 10.83
CA CYS A 222 51.86 17.37 11.77
C CYS A 222 53.32 17.15 12.21
N ASP A 223 54.23 17.93 11.62
CA ASP A 223 55.65 17.93 11.96
C ASP A 223 56.01 18.94 13.06
N GLY A 224 55.02 19.77 13.48
CA GLY A 224 55.22 20.89 14.39
C GLY A 224 56.12 21.98 13.80
N GLY A 225 56.38 22.98 14.64
CA GLY A 225 57.17 24.16 14.31
C GLY A 225 58.49 24.19 15.09
N VAL A 226 59.26 25.26 14.90
CA VAL A 226 60.57 25.40 15.55
C VAL A 226 60.42 25.47 17.06
N THR A 227 61.10 24.55 17.77
CA THR A 227 61.13 24.50 19.24
C THR A 227 62.46 24.99 19.82
N ARG A 228 63.45 25.22 18.97
CA ARG A 228 64.79 25.70 19.35
C ARG A 228 64.71 27.19 19.73
N GLY A 229 65.22 27.54 20.90
CA GLY A 229 65.21 28.91 21.43
C GLY A 229 64.00 29.23 22.32
N ALA A 230 63.04 28.32 22.44
CA ALA A 230 61.94 28.45 23.40
C ALA A 230 62.47 28.26 24.84
N ALA A 231 62.62 29.37 25.58
CA ALA A 231 62.96 29.32 27.00
C ALA A 231 61.84 28.62 27.79
N ASN A 232 62.18 27.84 28.82
CA ASN A 232 61.24 27.26 29.78
C ASN A 232 59.99 26.56 29.19
N GLY A 233 60.08 26.01 27.97
CA GLY A 233 58.94 25.35 27.32
C GLY A 233 57.87 26.29 26.74
N PHE A 234 58.19 27.58 26.56
CA PHE A 234 57.35 28.55 25.83
C PHE A 234 57.35 28.27 24.32
N LEU A 235 56.57 27.28 23.91
CA LEU A 235 56.31 26.90 22.54
C LEU A 235 55.08 27.65 22.00
N ASP A 236 55.24 28.24 20.83
CA ASP A 236 54.11 28.81 20.10
C ASP A 236 53.10 27.73 19.70
N ARG A 237 51.83 28.10 19.50
CA ARG A 237 50.80 27.15 19.04
C ARG A 237 51.15 26.49 17.70
N SER A 238 51.87 27.21 16.82
CA SER A 238 52.38 26.66 15.55
C SER A 238 53.44 25.57 15.76
N ALA A 239 54.06 25.49 16.95
CA ALA A 239 55.02 24.46 17.30
C ALA A 239 54.38 23.15 17.81
N LEU A 240 53.06 23.14 18.01
CA LEU A 240 52.33 22.05 18.63
C LEU A 240 51.48 21.27 17.62
N CYS A 241 51.26 20.00 17.92
CA CYS A 241 50.46 19.07 17.14
C CYS A 241 49.27 18.54 17.94
N PRO A 242 48.10 18.39 17.30
CA PRO A 242 46.90 17.89 17.97
C PRO A 242 47.02 16.40 18.34
N LEU A 243 46.25 15.99 19.35
CA LEU A 243 46.20 14.61 19.82
C LEU A 243 44.97 13.84 19.31
N ASP A 244 45.13 12.56 18.99
CA ASP A 244 44.01 11.66 18.76
C ASP A 244 43.27 11.38 20.07
N GLY A 245 41.94 11.30 20.01
CA GLY A 245 41.10 11.12 21.20
C GLY A 245 40.96 12.31 22.15
N ALA A 246 41.78 13.37 22.03
CA ALA A 246 41.78 14.50 22.95
C ALA A 246 41.66 15.86 22.22
N PRO A 247 40.44 16.26 21.78
CA PRO A 247 40.21 17.54 21.13
C PRO A 247 40.64 18.72 22.00
N GLY A 248 41.29 19.73 21.41
CA GLY A 248 41.77 20.92 22.12
C GLY A 248 43.11 20.73 22.83
N HIS A 249 43.59 19.49 22.99
CA HIS A 249 44.92 19.20 23.52
C HIS A 249 45.94 19.11 22.39
N ALA A 250 47.13 19.65 22.66
CA ALA A 250 48.27 19.59 21.75
C ALA A 250 49.56 19.31 22.51
N LEU A 251 50.53 18.70 21.84
CA LEU A 251 51.89 18.46 22.35
C LEU A 251 52.90 18.84 21.28
N ARG A 252 54.19 18.95 21.65
CA ARG A 252 55.27 19.03 20.67
C ARG A 252 55.21 17.82 19.71
N ALA A 253 55.62 18.01 18.46
CA ALA A 253 55.39 17.04 17.39
C ALA A 253 55.89 15.61 17.68
N ASP A 254 57.09 15.46 18.24
CA ASP A 254 57.68 14.17 18.65
C ASP A 254 56.79 13.44 19.67
N ALA A 255 56.37 14.18 20.72
CA ALA A 255 55.51 13.66 21.78
C ALA A 255 54.09 13.36 21.27
N ALA A 256 53.52 14.24 20.43
CA ALA A 256 52.21 14.04 19.81
C ALA A 256 52.21 12.79 18.92
N ALA A 257 53.25 12.60 18.09
CA ALA A 257 53.38 11.42 17.24
C ALA A 257 53.49 10.12 18.06
N ALA A 258 54.29 10.13 19.13
CA ALA A 258 54.40 8.98 20.04
C ALA A 258 53.07 8.69 20.75
N PHE A 259 52.41 9.72 21.30
CA PHE A 259 51.12 9.60 21.96
C PHE A 259 50.02 9.08 21.01
N ASN A 260 49.97 9.57 19.78
CA ASN A 260 49.01 9.14 18.77
C ASN A 260 49.21 7.66 18.38
N ARG A 261 50.46 7.19 18.24
CA ARG A 261 50.78 5.77 18.03
C ARG A 261 50.33 4.90 19.21
N MET A 262 50.63 5.33 20.44
CA MET A 262 50.19 4.63 21.65
C MET A 262 48.67 4.58 21.78
N THR A 263 47.99 5.68 21.45
CA THR A 263 46.53 5.77 21.48
C THR A 263 45.89 4.86 20.44
N ALA A 264 46.46 4.77 19.22
CA ALA A 264 46.02 3.83 18.21
C ALA A 264 46.22 2.36 18.65
N ALA A 265 47.36 2.03 19.27
CA ALA A 265 47.62 0.69 19.80
C ALA A 265 46.71 0.33 20.99
N ALA A 266 46.41 1.30 21.87
CA ALA A 266 45.45 1.13 22.95
C ALA A 266 44.04 0.87 22.41
N LEU A 267 43.62 1.61 21.37
CA LEU A 267 42.33 1.40 20.72
C LEU A 267 42.25 0.00 20.08
N ALA A 268 43.32 -0.45 19.42
CA ALA A 268 43.36 -1.77 18.79
C ALA A 268 43.37 -2.92 19.81
N SER A 269 44.04 -2.75 20.96
CA SER A 269 44.19 -3.81 21.97
C SER A 269 43.06 -3.84 23.02
N ARG A 270 42.56 -2.68 23.43
CA ARG A 270 41.63 -2.51 24.56
C ARG A 270 40.29 -1.91 24.16
N GLY A 271 40.09 -1.53 22.90
CA GLY A 271 38.84 -0.93 22.41
C GLY A 271 38.60 0.51 22.85
N SER A 272 39.53 1.14 23.57
CA SER A 272 39.43 2.53 24.03
C SER A 272 40.72 3.32 23.79
N ARG A 273 40.56 4.62 23.55
CA ARG A 273 41.68 5.57 23.42
C ARG A 273 42.24 5.92 24.80
N LEU A 274 43.50 6.37 24.85
CA LEU A 274 44.07 6.92 26.06
C LEU A 274 43.35 8.23 26.43
N CYS A 275 42.95 8.35 27.70
CA CYS A 275 42.40 9.59 28.23
C CYS A 275 43.54 10.61 28.44
N VAL A 276 43.27 11.87 28.12
CA VAL A 276 44.19 12.98 28.37
C VAL A 276 43.54 13.89 29.41
N ASN A 277 44.21 14.06 30.55
CA ASN A 277 43.75 14.96 31.62
C ASN A 277 44.44 16.33 31.54
N ASP A 278 45.66 16.38 31.02
CA ASP A 278 46.38 17.64 30.79
C ASP A 278 47.29 17.51 29.56
N ALA A 279 47.54 18.64 28.91
CA ALA A 279 48.45 18.74 27.77
C ALA A 279 49.12 20.10 27.79
N TYR A 280 49.74 20.49 26.67
CA TYR A 280 50.35 21.81 26.58
C TYR A 280 49.30 22.92 26.82
N ARG A 281 49.53 23.78 27.80
CA ARG A 281 48.66 24.91 28.13
C ARG A 281 49.12 26.15 27.37
N SER A 282 48.19 26.85 26.71
CA SER A 282 48.52 28.13 26.12
C SER A 282 48.68 29.20 27.19
N TYR A 283 49.71 30.04 27.06
CA TYR A 283 49.96 31.16 27.96
C TYR A 283 49.15 32.43 27.63
N ALA A 284 48.50 32.45 26.46
CA ALA A 284 47.45 33.42 26.15
C ALA A 284 46.15 32.92 26.82
N GLY A 285 45.85 33.47 27.99
CA GLY A 285 44.55 33.37 28.64
C GLY A 285 43.54 34.29 27.99
#